data_AF-A0A1Y4FW96-F1
#
_entry.id   AF-A0A1Y4FW96-F1
#
_cell.length_a   1.000
_cell.length_b   1.000
_cell.length_c   1.000
_cell.angle_alpha   90.00
_cell.angle_beta   90.00
_cell.angle_gamma   90.00
#
_symmetry.space_group_name_H-M   'P 1'
#
loop_
_entity.id
_entity.type
_entity.pdbx_description
1 polymer ?
#
loop_
_entity_poly.entity_id
_entity_poly.type
_entity_poly.pdbx_seq_one_letter_code
_entity_poly.pdbx_strand_id
1 'polypeptide(L)'
;MKTGFAAVSREFALRYAGLSFYWAWVFLSFNSIDIVGGDGRSLSFVHVASAAAAMVVFGASAVCFHRVAAWSAARVARVLAGCGVAAAAGTFLYSSPLLAPNPALTVAGALVTGLACSPIVLAWGVAYRGLDARRAVLFTSMTFFGAAVLYAALAALAALEPAFSSAGVSLLPLAAAATAVASMRGGGCARRLGVGVAHARGAREEVRMLVRTALSWRVLVGLTTALFAYGGLRVYFGDLAPDVFSDPWLMAGTIALAALIFFLYGTFASRTSLNLGVLYRIALSVWALAFVLIALVGQGNAWAVFFMASLSSVLFEVLTWALLAEIARTTHFSPLLVFAMGRLAVHAGIVTGELAAFAFVGDVTAFAVTAVFVLVVSAGFTFADRDTTFAFESPTPTELARLAALGEKGASGGESGDEGGAAEGGVGGVRASKGSGVAAGASSVDVGLVPPSEGLAARIDALAAAYQLSPREKEVFALWVTGHGSKYIQEKFVISPATVKTHVRHIYEKFDVHNRAELMRKLEEAR
;
A
#
# COMPACT_ATOMS: atom_id res chain seq x y z
N MET A 1 -10.61 17.17 17.06
CA MET A 1 -9.45 16.95 16.16
C MET A 1 -8.18 16.47 16.88
N LYS A 2 -7.77 17.06 18.02
CA LYS A 2 -6.53 16.68 18.73
C LYS A 2 -6.45 15.22 19.21
N THR A 3 -7.58 14.63 19.61
CA THR A 3 -7.66 13.21 20.06
C THR A 3 -7.47 12.19 18.95
N GLY A 4 -7.83 12.54 17.70
CA GLY A 4 -7.70 11.63 16.55
C GLY A 4 -6.27 11.52 16.02
N PHE A 5 -5.55 12.64 15.88
CA PHE A 5 -4.19 12.63 15.35
C PHE A 5 -3.20 11.94 16.29
N ALA A 6 -3.32 12.16 17.60
CA ALA A 6 -2.47 11.49 18.59
C ALA A 6 -2.63 9.97 18.59
N ALA A 7 -3.87 9.47 18.42
CA ALA A 7 -4.15 8.04 18.30
C ALA A 7 -3.57 7.45 17.00
N VAL A 8 -3.78 8.14 15.87
CA VAL A 8 -3.24 7.73 14.55
C VAL A 8 -1.71 7.70 14.56
N SER A 9 -1.07 8.73 15.14
CA SER A 9 0.39 8.80 15.27
C SER A 9 0.95 7.69 16.17
N ARG A 10 0.27 7.41 17.30
CA ARG A 10 0.65 6.31 18.19
C ARG A 10 0.52 4.95 17.51
N GLU A 11 -0.56 4.72 16.77
CA GLU A 11 -0.75 3.49 15.99
C GLU A 11 0.37 3.32 14.95
N PHE A 12 0.68 4.39 14.21
CA PHE A 12 1.79 4.39 13.25
C PHE A 12 3.12 4.05 13.94
N ALA A 13 3.49 4.78 15.00
CA ALA A 13 4.75 4.61 15.70
C ALA A 13 4.94 3.18 16.23
N LEU A 14 3.87 2.57 16.76
CA LEU A 14 3.94 1.24 17.35
C LEU A 14 3.92 0.10 16.32
N ARG A 15 3.32 0.29 15.14
CA ARG A 15 3.03 -0.82 14.21
C ARG A 15 3.57 -0.65 12.80
N TYR A 16 3.80 0.56 12.32
CA TYR A 16 4.07 0.83 10.90
C TYR A 16 5.35 1.65 10.66
N ALA A 17 5.85 2.37 11.67
CA ALA A 17 7.09 3.15 11.57
C ALA A 17 8.32 2.31 11.20
N GLY A 18 8.27 0.99 11.42
CA GLY A 18 9.35 0.08 11.03
C GLY A 18 9.64 0.04 9.52
N LEU A 19 8.66 0.37 8.67
CA LEU A 19 8.88 0.49 7.22
C LEU A 19 9.83 1.65 6.88
N SER A 20 9.95 2.67 7.75
CA SER A 20 10.89 3.78 7.56
C SER A 20 12.34 3.31 7.51
N PHE A 21 12.69 2.26 8.27
CA PHE A 21 14.03 1.66 8.25
C PHE A 21 14.35 1.05 6.88
N TYR A 22 13.38 0.36 6.27
CA TYR A 22 13.56 -0.22 4.94
C TYR A 22 13.78 0.87 3.88
N TRP A 23 12.97 1.92 3.88
CA TRP A 23 13.14 3.00 2.91
C TRP A 23 14.42 3.81 3.14
N ALA A 24 14.78 4.07 4.40
CA ALA A 24 16.07 4.68 4.72
C ALA A 24 17.23 3.85 4.16
N TRP A 25 17.17 2.52 4.33
CA TRP A 25 18.17 1.61 3.76
C TRP A 25 18.23 1.67 2.23
N VAL A 26 17.08 1.69 1.55
CA VAL A 26 17.02 1.83 0.08
C VAL A 26 17.68 3.13 -0.36
N PHE A 27 17.34 4.27 0.26
CA PHE A 27 17.92 5.56 -0.13
C PHE A 27 19.42 5.63 0.20
N LEU A 28 19.86 5.18 1.37
CA LEU A 28 21.29 5.19 1.72
C LEU A 28 22.11 4.24 0.84
N SER A 29 21.61 3.03 0.56
CA SER A 29 22.36 2.02 -0.20
C SER A 29 22.43 2.29 -1.70
N PHE A 30 21.48 3.07 -2.23
CA PHE A 30 21.33 3.21 -3.68
C PHE A 30 21.25 4.67 -4.15
N ASN A 31 21.28 5.65 -3.25
CA ASN A 31 21.32 7.07 -3.60
C ASN A 31 22.36 7.86 -2.78
N SER A 32 23.32 7.17 -2.14
CA SER A 32 24.45 7.81 -1.47
C SER A 32 25.77 7.16 -1.87
N ILE A 33 26.64 7.93 -2.52
CA ILE A 33 27.99 7.47 -2.88
C ILE A 33 28.85 7.28 -1.62
N ASP A 34 28.66 8.13 -0.61
CA ASP A 34 29.45 8.09 0.63
C ASP A 34 29.26 6.78 1.42
N ILE A 35 28.11 6.10 1.24
CA ILE A 35 27.81 4.83 1.89
C ILE A 35 28.37 3.64 1.13
N VAL A 36 28.21 3.59 -0.20
CA VAL A 36 28.68 2.47 -1.02
C VAL A 36 30.18 2.56 -1.30
N GLY A 37 30.71 3.78 -1.31
CA GLY A 37 32.05 4.07 -1.79
C GLY A 37 32.17 3.98 -3.31
N GLY A 38 33.32 4.43 -3.83
CA GLY A 38 33.61 4.41 -5.26
C GLY A 38 32.97 5.57 -6.02
N ASP A 39 32.53 5.31 -7.24
CA ASP A 39 31.95 6.28 -8.18
C ASP A 39 30.46 6.02 -8.42
N GLY A 40 29.79 6.90 -9.19
CA GLY A 40 28.38 6.75 -9.52
C GLY A 40 28.06 5.46 -10.30
N ARG A 41 29.04 4.89 -11.01
CA ARG A 41 28.90 3.58 -11.66
C ARG A 41 28.83 2.45 -10.65
N SER A 42 29.70 2.45 -9.66
CA SER A 42 29.71 1.47 -8.56
C SER A 42 28.37 1.47 -7.83
N LEU A 43 27.84 2.66 -7.52
CA LEU A 43 26.51 2.82 -6.94
C LEU A 43 25.41 2.17 -7.80
N SER A 44 25.47 2.37 -9.13
CA SER A 44 24.50 1.81 -10.07
C SER A 44 24.64 0.29 -10.21
N PHE A 45 25.85 -0.26 -10.25
CA PHE A 45 26.09 -1.71 -10.28
C PHE A 45 25.55 -2.43 -9.04
N VAL A 46 25.78 -1.86 -7.86
CA VAL A 46 25.24 -2.39 -6.60
C VAL A 46 23.72 -2.47 -6.64
N HIS A 47 23.06 -1.44 -7.19
CA HIS A 47 21.62 -1.48 -7.34
C HIS A 47 21.13 -2.48 -8.39
N VAL A 48 21.73 -2.52 -9.58
CA VAL A 48 21.35 -3.49 -10.63
C VAL A 48 21.44 -4.92 -10.09
N ALA A 49 22.54 -5.26 -9.40
CA ALA A 49 22.72 -6.59 -8.82
C ALA A 49 21.66 -6.89 -7.75
N SER A 50 21.43 -5.97 -6.82
CA SER A 50 20.41 -6.13 -5.77
C SER A 50 18.99 -6.21 -6.34
N ALA A 51 18.65 -5.34 -7.29
CA ALA A 51 17.34 -5.31 -7.93
C ALA A 51 17.08 -6.57 -8.77
N ALA A 52 18.06 -7.06 -9.53
CA ALA A 52 17.93 -8.31 -10.29
C ALA A 52 17.69 -9.51 -9.38
N ALA A 53 18.43 -9.60 -8.26
CA ALA A 53 18.20 -10.63 -7.24
C ALA A 53 16.81 -10.50 -6.59
N ALA A 54 16.37 -9.27 -6.31
CA ALA A 54 15.04 -8.99 -5.78
C ALA A 54 13.91 -9.44 -6.73
N MET A 55 14.06 -9.22 -8.04
CA MET A 55 13.11 -9.67 -9.07
C MET A 55 12.88 -11.19 -9.03
N VAL A 56 13.92 -11.98 -8.77
CA VAL A 56 13.78 -13.44 -8.60
C VAL A 56 12.85 -13.77 -7.43
N VAL A 57 13.00 -13.09 -6.29
CA VAL A 57 12.17 -13.30 -5.11
C VAL A 57 10.73 -12.82 -5.32
N PHE A 58 10.53 -11.68 -5.99
CA PHE A 58 9.19 -11.21 -6.34
C PHE A 58 8.49 -12.18 -7.29
N GLY A 59 9.17 -12.66 -8.34
CA GLY A 59 8.64 -13.66 -9.26
C GLY A 59 8.31 -14.97 -8.54
N ALA A 60 9.21 -15.48 -7.71
CA ALA A 60 8.99 -16.69 -6.92
C ALA A 60 7.81 -16.52 -5.95
N SER A 61 7.68 -15.35 -5.31
CA SER A 61 6.56 -15.04 -4.42
C SER A 61 5.24 -14.94 -5.18
N ALA A 62 5.23 -14.37 -6.37
CA ALA A 62 4.04 -14.31 -7.23
C ALA A 62 3.58 -15.69 -7.73
N VAL A 63 4.49 -16.65 -7.90
CA VAL A 63 4.14 -18.03 -8.28
C VAL A 63 3.76 -18.88 -7.05
N CYS A 64 4.43 -18.68 -5.92
CA CYS A 64 4.29 -19.53 -4.73
C CYS A 64 3.41 -18.92 -3.63
N PHE A 65 2.69 -17.83 -3.90
CA PHE A 65 1.97 -17.07 -2.88
C PHE A 65 0.99 -17.90 -2.06
N HIS A 66 0.27 -18.87 -2.63
CA HIS A 66 -0.62 -19.77 -1.88
C HIS A 66 0.14 -20.56 -0.79
N ARG A 67 1.34 -21.06 -1.13
CA ARG A 67 2.18 -21.81 -0.20
C ARG A 67 2.71 -20.93 0.92
N VAL A 68 3.16 -19.72 0.57
CA VAL A 68 3.69 -18.75 1.54
C VAL A 68 2.57 -18.21 2.45
N ALA A 69 1.38 -17.96 1.89
CA ALA A 69 0.21 -17.55 2.65
C ALA A 69 -0.26 -18.61 3.66
N ALA A 70 0.00 -19.89 3.40
CA ALA A 70 -0.29 -20.99 4.32
C ALA A 70 0.75 -21.16 5.45
N TRP A 71 1.82 -20.36 5.48
CA TRP A 71 2.83 -20.48 6.53
C TRP A 71 2.32 -20.02 7.89
N SER A 72 2.76 -20.71 8.94
CA SER A 72 2.51 -20.28 10.31
C SER A 72 3.24 -18.98 10.61
N ALA A 73 2.68 -18.15 11.51
CA ALA A 73 3.29 -16.90 11.94
C ALA A 73 4.72 -17.10 12.48
N ALA A 74 4.98 -18.22 13.17
CA ALA A 74 6.32 -18.58 13.66
C ALA A 74 7.31 -18.89 12.53
N ARG A 75 6.85 -19.50 11.43
CA ARG A 75 7.69 -19.73 10.24
C ARG A 75 8.01 -18.41 9.54
N VAL A 76 7.01 -17.55 9.32
CA VAL A 76 7.20 -16.21 8.74
C VAL A 76 8.19 -15.40 9.58
N ALA A 77 8.04 -15.39 10.91
CA ALA A 77 8.95 -14.68 11.80
C ALA A 77 10.40 -15.16 11.71
N ARG A 78 10.64 -16.48 11.66
CA ARG A 78 11.99 -17.03 11.49
C ARG A 78 12.61 -16.68 10.15
N VAL A 79 11.82 -16.76 9.07
CA VAL A 79 12.28 -16.38 7.73
C VAL A 79 12.66 -14.91 7.69
N LEU A 80 11.81 -14.02 8.20
CA LEU A 80 12.11 -12.59 8.24
C LEU A 80 13.32 -12.26 9.12
N ALA A 81 13.50 -12.92 10.26
CA ALA A 81 14.68 -12.74 11.09
C ALA A 81 15.97 -13.17 10.34
N GLY A 82 15.95 -14.34 9.68
CA GLY A 82 17.06 -14.80 8.85
C GLY A 82 17.36 -13.84 7.69
N CYS A 83 16.33 -13.36 7.01
CA CYS A 83 16.43 -12.32 5.98
C CYS A 83 17.02 -11.02 6.54
N GLY A 84 16.61 -10.56 7.72
CA GLY A 84 17.16 -9.36 8.35
C GLY A 84 18.65 -9.49 8.63
N VAL A 85 19.11 -10.63 9.16
CA VAL A 85 20.53 -10.90 9.41
C VAL A 85 21.32 -10.99 8.11
N ALA A 86 20.80 -11.71 7.11
CA ALA A 86 21.44 -11.82 5.80
C ALA A 86 21.53 -10.45 5.09
N ALA A 87 20.47 -9.65 5.15
CA ALA A 87 20.47 -8.30 4.60
C ALA A 87 21.46 -7.38 5.31
N ALA A 88 21.58 -7.48 6.64
CA ALA A 88 22.58 -6.72 7.40
C ALA A 88 24.01 -7.10 7.00
N ALA A 89 24.30 -8.40 6.93
CA ALA A 89 25.60 -8.89 6.47
C ALA A 89 25.89 -8.46 5.03
N GLY A 90 24.92 -8.62 4.12
CA GLY A 90 25.07 -8.21 2.72
C GLY A 90 25.28 -6.72 2.55
N THR A 91 24.59 -5.89 3.34
CA THR A 91 24.78 -4.43 3.36
C THR A 91 26.19 -4.09 3.79
N PHE A 92 26.65 -4.69 4.89
CA PHE A 92 27.99 -4.46 5.41
C PHE A 92 29.11 -4.82 4.41
N LEU A 93 28.90 -5.85 3.57
CA LEU A 93 29.86 -6.24 2.55
C LEU A 93 30.14 -5.11 1.53
N TYR A 94 29.11 -4.38 1.09
CA TYR A 94 29.29 -3.27 0.14
C TYR A 94 29.42 -1.89 0.79
N SER A 95 29.02 -1.71 2.06
CA SER A 95 29.09 -0.41 2.73
C SER A 95 30.33 -0.24 3.62
N SER A 96 31.04 -1.32 3.96
CA SER A 96 32.19 -1.23 4.86
C SER A 96 33.41 -0.70 4.10
N PRO A 97 34.08 0.37 4.56
CA PRO A 97 35.31 0.87 3.94
C PRO A 97 36.42 -0.20 3.85
N LEU A 98 36.36 -1.23 4.71
CA LEU A 98 37.32 -2.33 4.74
C LEU A 98 37.04 -3.40 3.67
N LEU A 99 35.78 -3.59 3.26
CA LEU A 99 35.36 -4.69 2.40
C LEU A 99 34.93 -4.22 1.00
N ALA A 100 34.33 -3.03 0.90
CA ALA A 100 33.88 -2.41 -0.34
C ALA A 100 34.95 -2.27 -1.43
N PRO A 101 36.26 -2.09 -1.12
CA PRO A 101 37.30 -2.10 -2.15
C PRO A 101 37.40 -3.41 -2.94
N ASN A 102 36.84 -4.53 -2.44
CA ASN A 102 36.78 -5.79 -3.16
C ASN A 102 35.47 -5.89 -3.97
N PRO A 103 35.52 -5.79 -5.32
CA PRO A 103 34.31 -5.78 -6.14
C PRO A 103 33.49 -7.07 -6.04
N ALA A 104 34.13 -8.22 -5.77
CA ALA A 104 33.42 -9.49 -5.60
C ALA A 104 32.57 -9.49 -4.32
N LEU A 105 33.08 -8.91 -3.23
CA LEU A 105 32.33 -8.77 -1.97
C LEU A 105 31.20 -7.76 -2.12
N THR A 106 31.44 -6.66 -2.83
CA THR A 106 30.43 -5.64 -3.14
C THR A 106 29.25 -6.24 -3.92
N VAL A 107 29.54 -6.99 -4.99
CA VAL A 107 28.50 -7.68 -5.79
C VAL A 107 27.80 -8.77 -4.97
N ALA A 108 28.55 -9.57 -4.21
CA ALA A 108 27.95 -10.60 -3.34
C ALA A 108 27.01 -9.97 -2.30
N GLY A 109 27.43 -8.87 -1.67
CA GLY A 109 26.62 -8.10 -0.74
C GLY A 109 25.33 -7.59 -1.39
N ALA A 110 25.44 -6.99 -2.56
CA ALA A 110 24.30 -6.51 -3.34
C ALA A 110 23.30 -7.63 -3.68
N LEU A 111 23.78 -8.78 -4.17
CA LEU A 111 22.93 -9.93 -4.48
C LEU A 111 22.22 -10.46 -3.22
N VAL A 112 22.96 -10.58 -2.11
CA VAL A 112 22.41 -11.05 -0.83
C VAL A 112 21.34 -10.09 -0.32
N THR A 113 21.57 -8.76 -0.37
CA THR A 113 20.53 -7.80 0.04
C THR A 113 19.31 -7.85 -0.86
N GLY A 114 19.48 -8.05 -2.17
CA GLY A 114 18.36 -8.22 -3.10
C GLY A 114 17.46 -9.39 -2.73
N LEU A 115 18.07 -10.56 -2.46
CA LEU A 115 17.35 -11.75 -2.01
C LEU A 115 16.71 -11.57 -0.63
N ALA A 116 17.43 -10.95 0.31
CA ALA A 116 17.04 -10.91 1.72
C ALA A 116 16.09 -9.76 2.07
N CYS A 117 16.18 -8.61 1.41
CA CYS A 117 15.29 -7.47 1.63
C CYS A 117 13.91 -7.64 0.97
N SER A 118 13.82 -8.47 -0.08
CA SER A 118 12.57 -8.68 -0.82
C SER A 118 11.44 -9.28 0.04
N PRO A 119 11.65 -10.33 0.85
CA PRO A 119 10.63 -10.81 1.79
C PRO A 119 10.22 -9.78 2.84
N ILE A 120 11.15 -8.91 3.26
CA ILE A 120 10.90 -7.87 4.27
C ILE A 120 9.92 -6.83 3.73
N VAL A 121 10.15 -6.31 2.52
CA VAL A 121 9.24 -5.33 1.91
C VAL A 121 7.87 -5.94 1.58
N LEU A 122 7.82 -7.20 1.15
CA LEU A 122 6.56 -7.91 0.93
C LEU A 122 5.77 -8.08 2.24
N ALA A 123 6.45 -8.39 3.35
CA ALA A 123 5.80 -8.50 4.66
C ALA A 123 5.18 -7.16 5.10
N TRP A 124 5.87 -6.04 4.85
CA TRP A 124 5.30 -4.71 5.09
C TRP A 124 4.11 -4.41 4.18
N GLY A 125 4.15 -4.81 2.91
CA GLY A 125 2.99 -4.71 2.03
C GLY A 125 1.77 -5.47 2.56
N VAL A 126 1.98 -6.69 3.09
CA VAL A 126 0.92 -7.47 3.75
C VAL A 126 0.40 -6.78 5.02
N ALA A 127 1.29 -6.16 5.81
CA ALA A 127 0.90 -5.42 7.01
C ALA A 127 -0.01 -4.22 6.69
N TYR A 128 0.23 -3.53 5.58
CA TYR A 128 -0.57 -2.38 5.14
C TYR A 128 -2.00 -2.72 4.70
N ARG A 129 -2.33 -4.00 4.45
CA ARG A 129 -3.68 -4.41 4.01
C ARG A 129 -4.80 -3.99 4.98
N GLY A 130 -4.48 -3.83 6.26
CA GLY A 130 -5.44 -3.54 7.31
C GLY A 130 -5.81 -2.06 7.42
N LEU A 131 -5.15 -1.19 6.67
CA LEU A 131 -5.36 0.25 6.71
C LEU A 131 -6.43 0.66 5.71
N ASP A 132 -7.33 1.58 6.09
CA ASP A 132 -8.19 2.26 5.11
C ASP A 132 -7.35 3.15 4.17
N ALA A 133 -7.87 3.49 3.00
CA ALA A 133 -7.15 4.24 1.96
C ALA A 133 -6.51 5.55 2.48
N ARG A 134 -7.21 6.27 3.36
CA ARG A 134 -6.70 7.52 3.93
C ARG A 134 -5.55 7.25 4.90
N ARG A 135 -5.67 6.26 5.77
CA ARG A 135 -4.56 5.84 6.64
C ARG A 135 -3.38 5.28 5.85
N ALA A 136 -3.62 4.52 4.78
CA ALA A 136 -2.57 4.02 3.92
C ALA A 136 -1.75 5.17 3.31
N VAL A 137 -2.42 6.20 2.78
CA VAL A 137 -1.77 7.43 2.29
C VAL A 137 -0.98 8.12 3.40
N LEU A 138 -1.61 8.41 4.54
CA LEU A 138 -0.96 9.10 5.66
C LEU A 138 0.25 8.34 6.21
N PHE A 139 0.12 7.02 6.40
CA PHE A 139 1.20 6.18 6.93
C PHE A 139 2.33 6.04 5.92
N THR A 140 2.03 6.01 4.62
CA THR A 140 3.07 6.06 3.58
C THR A 140 3.84 7.37 3.68
N SER A 141 3.17 8.53 3.80
CA SER A 141 3.86 9.81 4.00
C SER A 141 4.73 9.83 5.25
N MET A 142 4.20 9.35 6.38
CA MET A 142 4.93 9.31 7.66
C MET A 142 6.14 8.36 7.60
N THR A 143 6.03 7.25 6.86
CA THR A 143 7.12 6.31 6.58
C THR A 143 8.25 7.00 5.82
N PHE A 144 7.94 7.70 4.73
CA PHE A 144 8.95 8.40 3.93
C PHE A 144 9.57 9.57 4.69
N PHE A 145 8.78 10.29 5.50
CA PHE A 145 9.32 11.32 6.39
C PHE A 145 10.29 10.72 7.42
N GLY A 146 9.92 9.59 8.04
CA GLY A 146 10.82 8.86 8.93
C GLY A 146 12.09 8.39 8.22
N ALA A 147 11.99 7.95 6.96
CA ALA A 147 13.14 7.59 6.15
C ALA A 147 14.06 8.80 5.85
N ALA A 148 13.50 9.97 5.58
CA ALA A 148 14.27 11.21 5.39
C ALA A 148 15.05 11.60 6.64
N VAL A 149 14.43 11.50 7.82
CA VAL A 149 15.09 11.77 9.11
C VAL A 149 16.22 10.76 9.37
N LEU A 150 15.98 9.48 9.15
CA LEU A 150 16.99 8.43 9.32
C LEU A 150 18.15 8.60 8.33
N TYR A 151 17.85 8.93 7.07
CA TYR A 151 18.85 9.23 6.05
C TYR A 151 19.74 10.39 6.48
N ALA A 152 19.14 11.53 6.85
CA ALA A 152 19.86 12.70 7.33
C ALA A 152 20.74 12.40 8.55
N ALA A 153 20.21 11.66 9.53
CA ALA A 153 20.94 11.31 10.74
C ALA A 153 22.16 10.41 10.45
N LEU A 154 22.00 9.38 9.61
CA LEU A 154 23.09 8.47 9.27
C LEU A 154 24.11 9.08 8.32
N ALA A 155 23.70 9.98 7.44
CA ALA A 155 24.62 10.73 6.60
C ALA A 155 25.41 11.78 7.41
N ALA A 156 24.78 12.46 8.36
CA ALA A 156 25.49 13.32 9.31
C ALA A 156 26.50 12.54 10.17
N LEU A 157 26.16 11.30 10.55
CA LEU A 157 27.09 10.40 11.24
C LEU A 157 28.25 9.96 10.34
N ALA A 158 28.00 9.73 9.04
CA ALA A 158 29.04 9.37 8.06
C ALA A 158 30.09 10.47 7.93
N ALA A 159 29.67 11.74 7.99
CA ALA A 159 30.58 12.88 7.93
C ALA A 159 31.51 12.97 9.16
N LEU A 160 31.12 12.39 10.30
CA LEU A 160 31.97 12.32 11.49
C LEU A 160 32.90 11.10 11.42
N GLU A 161 32.34 9.91 11.16
CA GLU A 161 33.05 8.63 11.20
C GLU A 161 32.39 7.62 10.23
N PRO A 162 33.02 7.31 9.08
CA PRO A 162 32.45 6.43 8.06
C PRO A 162 32.12 5.02 8.55
N ALA A 163 32.90 4.50 9.49
CA ALA A 163 32.71 3.16 10.05
C ALA A 163 31.37 3.02 10.80
N PHE A 164 30.96 4.06 11.54
CA PHE A 164 29.68 4.03 12.27
C PHE A 164 28.47 4.13 11.35
N SER A 165 28.58 4.89 10.26
CA SER A 165 27.49 4.96 9.27
C SER A 165 27.28 3.63 8.56
N SER A 166 28.37 2.93 8.19
CA SER A 166 28.29 1.60 7.60
C SER A 166 27.58 0.58 8.49
N ALA A 167 27.91 0.55 9.79
CA ALA A 167 27.22 -0.27 10.77
C ALA A 167 25.75 0.15 10.92
N GLY A 168 25.47 1.45 10.97
CA GLY A 168 24.12 2.00 11.07
C GLY A 168 23.22 1.59 9.90
N VAL A 169 23.69 1.77 8.67
CA VAL A 169 22.95 1.41 7.44
C VAL A 169 22.70 -0.10 7.39
N SER A 170 23.69 -0.91 7.80
CA SER A 170 23.59 -2.37 7.83
C SER A 170 22.54 -2.87 8.82
N LEU A 171 22.27 -2.14 9.91
CA LEU A 171 21.26 -2.53 10.89
C LEU A 171 19.83 -2.18 10.45
N LEU A 172 19.64 -1.31 9.45
CA LEU A 172 18.31 -0.86 9.03
C LEU A 172 17.42 -2.00 8.47
N PRO A 173 17.87 -2.90 7.58
CA PRO A 173 17.05 -4.03 7.14
C PRO A 173 16.68 -4.98 8.28
N LEU A 174 17.60 -5.20 9.23
CA LEU A 174 17.35 -6.02 10.40
C LEU A 174 16.28 -5.38 11.30
N ALA A 175 16.36 -4.06 11.52
CA ALA A 175 15.34 -3.31 12.25
C ALA A 175 13.97 -3.37 11.54
N ALA A 176 13.95 -3.21 10.21
CA ALA A 176 12.74 -3.35 9.40
C ALA A 176 12.11 -4.75 9.50
N ALA A 177 12.92 -5.81 9.50
CA ALA A 177 12.47 -7.19 9.67
C ALA A 177 11.90 -7.44 11.08
N ALA A 178 12.63 -7.03 12.13
CA ALA A 178 12.22 -7.20 13.51
C ALA A 178 10.89 -6.50 13.82
N THR A 179 10.75 -5.26 13.33
CA THR A 179 9.53 -4.48 13.49
C THR A 179 8.36 -5.01 12.65
N ALA A 180 8.61 -5.56 11.45
CA ALA A 180 7.58 -6.27 10.67
C ALA A 180 7.04 -7.48 11.43
N VAL A 181 7.92 -8.28 12.05
CA VAL A 181 7.53 -9.43 12.89
C VAL A 181 6.70 -8.98 14.10
N ALA A 182 7.11 -7.91 14.77
CA ALA A 182 6.37 -7.36 15.90
C ALA A 182 4.96 -6.87 15.49
N SER A 183 4.86 -6.15 14.37
CA SER A 183 3.60 -5.64 13.81
C SER A 183 2.60 -6.77 13.51
N MET A 184 3.08 -7.89 12.97
CA MET A 184 2.23 -9.06 12.67
C MET A 184 1.81 -9.86 13.91
N ARG A 185 2.57 -9.81 15.02
CA ARG A 185 2.23 -10.48 16.28
C ARG A 185 1.17 -9.71 17.09
N GLY A 186 1.18 -8.37 17.03
CA GLY A 186 0.30 -7.51 17.82
C GLY A 186 -1.13 -7.34 17.28
N GLY A 187 -1.40 -7.80 16.06
CA GLY A 187 -2.75 -7.95 15.53
C GLY A 187 -3.21 -9.40 15.67
N GLY A 188 -4.49 -9.65 15.94
CA GLY A 188 -5.10 -11.00 15.92
C GLY A 188 -5.07 -11.71 14.54
N CYS A 189 -4.08 -11.41 13.70
CA CYS A 189 -3.77 -11.98 12.40
C CYS A 189 -3.50 -13.49 12.48
N ALA A 190 -3.00 -13.98 13.64
CA ALA A 190 -2.85 -15.40 13.92
C ALA A 190 -4.16 -16.21 13.76
N ARG A 191 -5.34 -15.57 13.81
CA ARG A 191 -6.65 -16.23 13.68
C ARG A 191 -7.31 -16.11 12.29
N ARG A 192 -6.67 -15.45 11.30
CA ARG A 192 -7.27 -15.18 9.97
C ARG A 192 -6.38 -15.50 8.76
N LEU A 193 -5.31 -16.26 8.94
CA LEU A 193 -4.64 -16.93 7.80
C LEU A 193 -5.35 -18.23 7.40
N GLY A 194 -6.27 -18.72 8.22
CA GLY A 194 -7.18 -19.83 7.91
C GLY A 194 -8.58 -19.33 7.54
N VAL A 195 -8.74 -18.70 6.38
CA VAL A 195 -10.04 -18.72 5.71
C VAL A 195 -9.98 -19.90 4.75
N GLY A 196 -10.58 -21.02 5.15
CA GLY A 196 -10.82 -22.12 4.24
C GLY A 196 -11.74 -21.68 3.11
N VAL A 197 -11.24 -21.70 1.88
CA VAL A 197 -12.05 -21.75 0.65
C VAL A 197 -11.27 -22.61 -0.36
N ALA A 198 -11.98 -23.53 -1.01
CA ALA A 198 -11.46 -24.50 -1.97
C ALA A 198 -10.61 -23.85 -3.08
N HIS A 199 -9.32 -24.21 -3.16
CA HIS A 199 -8.44 -23.77 -4.24
C HIS A 199 -8.52 -24.75 -5.42
N ALA A 200 -9.54 -24.61 -6.26
CA ALA A 200 -9.62 -25.32 -7.53
C ALA A 200 -8.84 -24.60 -8.66
N ARG A 201 -8.38 -23.36 -8.46
CA ARG A 201 -7.69 -22.55 -9.48
C ARG A 201 -6.18 -22.56 -9.30
N GLY A 202 -5.46 -22.67 -10.41
CA GLY A 202 -3.99 -22.62 -10.42
C GLY A 202 -3.45 -21.21 -10.26
N ALA A 203 -2.28 -21.06 -9.63
CA ALA A 203 -1.62 -19.76 -9.39
C ALA A 203 -1.56 -18.87 -10.64
N ARG A 204 -1.26 -19.47 -11.81
CA ARG A 204 -1.20 -18.77 -13.11
C ARG A 204 -2.53 -18.11 -13.49
N GLU A 205 -3.65 -18.74 -13.16
CA GLU A 205 -4.98 -18.22 -13.46
C GLU A 205 -5.31 -17.03 -12.56
N GLU A 206 -4.96 -17.09 -11.27
CA GLU A 206 -5.11 -15.95 -10.35
C GLU A 206 -4.24 -14.77 -10.76
N VAL A 207 -2.97 -14.98 -11.15
CA VAL A 207 -2.13 -13.91 -11.69
C VAL A 207 -2.77 -13.28 -12.92
N ARG A 208 -3.27 -14.09 -13.85
CA ARG A 208 -3.95 -13.61 -15.06
C ARG A 208 -5.20 -12.79 -14.72
N MET A 209 -5.97 -13.21 -13.72
CA MET A 209 -7.14 -12.50 -13.24
C MET A 209 -6.76 -11.17 -12.59
N LEU A 210 -5.77 -11.16 -11.69
CA LEU A 210 -5.25 -9.95 -11.06
C LEU A 210 -4.86 -8.90 -12.11
N VAL A 211 -4.07 -9.30 -13.11
CA VAL A 211 -3.59 -8.44 -14.19
C VAL A 211 -4.73 -7.89 -15.06
N ARG A 212 -5.85 -8.63 -15.16
CA ARG A 212 -7.00 -8.22 -15.96
C ARG A 212 -8.00 -7.36 -15.21
N THR A 213 -8.21 -7.60 -13.92
CA THR A 213 -9.36 -7.06 -13.18
C THR A 213 -9.01 -6.04 -12.11
N ALA A 214 -7.79 -6.08 -11.55
CA ALA A 214 -7.44 -5.28 -10.38
C ALA A 214 -6.15 -4.47 -10.59
N LEU A 215 -5.04 -5.15 -10.81
CA LEU A 215 -3.77 -4.52 -11.16
C LEU A 215 -3.64 -4.51 -12.68
N SER A 216 -4.41 -3.64 -13.34
CA SER A 216 -4.57 -3.67 -14.79
C SER A 216 -3.21 -3.71 -15.51
N TRP A 217 -3.14 -4.44 -16.63
CA TRP A 217 -1.91 -4.52 -17.42
C TRP A 217 -1.38 -3.12 -17.82
N ARG A 218 -2.28 -2.12 -17.96
CA ARG A 218 -1.93 -0.72 -18.22
C ARG A 218 -1.15 -0.11 -17.06
N VAL A 219 -1.60 -0.34 -15.82
CA VAL A 219 -0.88 0.11 -14.62
C VAL A 219 0.49 -0.56 -14.56
N LEU A 220 0.59 -1.87 -14.78
CA LEU A 220 1.88 -2.57 -14.78
C LEU A 220 2.85 -2.01 -15.83
N VAL A 221 2.37 -1.82 -17.06
CA VAL A 221 3.16 -1.17 -18.12
C VAL A 221 3.57 0.23 -17.69
N GLY A 222 2.66 1.03 -17.14
CA GLY A 222 2.96 2.38 -16.64
C GLY A 222 4.00 2.43 -15.53
N LEU A 223 3.95 1.50 -14.58
CA LEU A 223 4.96 1.37 -13.53
C LEU A 223 6.33 1.04 -14.14
N THR A 224 6.38 0.07 -15.06
CA THR A 224 7.64 -0.33 -15.72
C THR A 224 8.20 0.79 -16.60
N THR A 225 7.38 1.46 -17.41
CA THR A 225 7.81 2.51 -18.33
C THR A 225 8.22 3.80 -17.61
N ALA A 226 7.52 4.19 -16.53
CA ALA A 226 7.93 5.34 -15.73
C ALA A 226 9.26 5.09 -15.02
N LEU A 227 9.45 3.89 -14.46
CA LEU A 227 10.66 3.54 -13.70
C LEU A 227 11.85 3.23 -14.61
N PHE A 228 11.61 2.89 -15.88
CA PHE A 228 12.65 2.88 -16.92
C PHE A 228 13.35 4.24 -17.03
N ALA A 229 12.58 5.34 -17.01
CA ALA A 229 13.16 6.68 -17.05
C ALA A 229 14.03 6.93 -15.81
N TYR A 230 13.57 6.55 -14.61
CA TYR A 230 14.37 6.67 -13.37
C TYR A 230 15.69 5.91 -13.43
N GLY A 231 15.64 4.65 -13.87
CA GLY A 231 16.81 3.79 -13.89
C GLY A 231 17.91 4.38 -14.74
N GLY A 232 17.60 4.80 -15.97
CA GLY A 232 18.64 5.38 -16.81
C GLY A 232 19.12 6.74 -16.33
N LEU A 233 18.21 7.59 -15.82
CA LEU A 233 18.56 8.87 -15.23
C LEU A 233 19.62 8.75 -14.15
N ARG A 234 19.49 7.75 -13.28
CA ARG A 234 20.43 7.51 -12.18
C ARG A 234 21.83 7.20 -12.70
N VAL A 235 21.95 6.35 -13.73
CA VAL A 235 23.24 6.03 -14.35
C VAL A 235 23.89 7.30 -14.92
N TYR A 236 23.12 8.13 -15.62
CA TYR A 236 23.65 9.37 -16.21
C TYR A 236 24.09 10.39 -15.15
N PHE A 237 23.33 10.60 -14.07
CA PHE A 237 23.80 11.46 -12.98
C PHE A 237 25.04 10.90 -12.29
N GLY A 238 25.16 9.58 -12.20
CA GLY A 238 26.36 8.94 -11.64
C GLY A 238 27.63 9.24 -12.44
N ASP A 239 27.50 9.41 -13.76
CA ASP A 239 28.63 9.74 -14.65
C ASP A 239 28.83 11.26 -14.81
N LEU A 240 27.75 12.05 -14.90
CA LEU A 240 27.80 13.47 -15.27
C LEU A 240 27.93 14.43 -14.08
N ALA A 241 27.35 14.07 -12.94
CA ALA A 241 27.32 14.92 -11.75
C ALA A 241 27.26 14.06 -10.47
N PRO A 242 28.30 13.26 -10.17
CA PRO A 242 28.28 12.33 -9.04
C PRO A 242 28.06 13.03 -7.69
N ASP A 243 28.49 14.29 -7.56
CA ASP A 243 28.36 15.09 -6.34
C ASP A 243 26.92 15.19 -5.81
N VAL A 244 25.90 15.07 -6.69
CA VAL A 244 24.49 15.09 -6.25
C VAL A 244 24.13 13.91 -5.34
N PHE A 245 24.87 12.80 -5.41
CA PHE A 245 24.70 11.63 -4.54
C PHE A 245 25.56 11.71 -3.27
N SER A 246 26.45 12.68 -3.16
CA SER A 246 27.22 12.96 -1.94
C SER A 246 26.61 14.09 -1.11
N ASP A 247 25.61 14.82 -1.62
CA ASP A 247 24.86 15.81 -0.83
C ASP A 247 23.71 15.15 -0.05
N PRO A 248 23.83 15.00 1.29
CA PRO A 248 22.80 14.32 2.04
C PRO A 248 21.53 15.14 2.22
N TRP A 249 21.65 16.47 2.20
CA TRP A 249 20.53 17.37 2.42
C TRP A 249 19.67 17.50 1.19
N LEU A 250 20.28 17.41 0.00
CA LEU A 250 19.55 17.34 -1.27
C LEU A 250 18.60 16.13 -1.30
N MET A 251 19.11 14.94 -0.98
CA MET A 251 18.30 13.72 -0.96
C MET A 251 17.30 13.70 0.20
N ALA A 252 17.74 13.97 1.43
CA ALA A 252 16.85 14.00 2.60
C ALA A 252 15.73 15.05 2.44
N GLY A 253 16.06 16.24 1.94
CA GLY A 253 15.11 17.31 1.66
C GLY A 253 14.10 16.92 0.58
N THR A 254 14.56 16.23 -0.47
CA THR A 254 13.67 15.69 -1.52
C THR A 254 12.67 14.69 -0.95
N ILE A 255 13.13 13.72 -0.14
CA ILE A 255 12.27 12.71 0.48
C ILE A 255 11.28 13.36 1.46
N ALA A 256 11.76 14.29 2.29
CA ALA A 256 10.93 15.02 3.25
C ALA A 256 9.86 15.87 2.56
N LEU A 257 10.20 16.53 1.45
CA LEU A 257 9.25 17.32 0.66
C LEU A 257 8.20 16.43 0.00
N ALA A 258 8.59 15.30 -0.60
CA ALA A 258 7.65 14.34 -1.17
C ALA A 258 6.68 13.82 -0.09
N ALA A 259 7.21 13.47 1.08
CA ALA A 259 6.42 13.05 2.22
C ALA A 259 5.46 14.16 2.69
N LEU A 260 5.91 15.42 2.73
CA LEU A 260 5.07 16.56 3.10
C LEU A 260 3.94 16.79 2.09
N ILE A 261 4.24 16.79 0.79
CA ILE A 261 3.24 16.94 -0.28
C ILE A 261 2.18 15.85 -0.14
N PHE A 262 2.58 14.60 0.03
CA PHE A 262 1.63 13.49 0.14
C PHE A 262 0.88 13.48 1.47
N PHE A 263 1.51 13.95 2.55
CA PHE A 263 0.85 14.15 3.84
C PHE A 263 -0.24 15.22 3.73
N LEU A 264 0.06 16.38 3.16
CA LEU A 264 -0.91 17.44 2.90
C LEU A 264 -2.03 16.96 1.97
N TYR A 265 -1.69 16.20 0.93
CA TYR A 265 -2.69 15.57 0.09
C TYR A 265 -3.59 14.61 0.90
N GLY A 266 -3.04 13.74 1.74
CA GLY A 266 -3.83 12.83 2.57
C GLY A 266 -4.67 13.49 3.66
N THR A 267 -4.25 14.67 4.16
CA THR A 267 -5.02 15.43 5.16
C THR A 267 -6.17 16.20 4.54
N PHE A 268 -5.95 16.82 3.37
CA PHE A 268 -6.91 17.72 2.69
C PHE A 268 -7.72 17.05 1.57
N ALA A 269 -7.30 15.91 1.03
CA ALA A 269 -8.08 15.17 0.04
C ALA A 269 -9.48 14.86 0.59
N SER A 270 -10.48 14.98 -0.29
CA SER A 270 -11.88 14.76 0.06
C SER A 270 -12.06 13.40 0.74
N ARG A 271 -12.91 13.35 1.77
CA ARG A 271 -13.31 12.11 2.44
C ARG A 271 -14.11 11.15 1.52
N THR A 272 -14.45 11.57 0.29
CA THR A 272 -15.38 10.86 -0.61
C THR A 272 -14.75 10.22 -1.86
N SER A 273 -13.57 10.67 -2.30
CA SER A 273 -12.75 9.91 -3.27
C SER A 273 -11.28 10.34 -3.29
N LEU A 274 -10.38 9.38 -3.45
CA LEU A 274 -8.96 9.60 -3.74
C LEU A 274 -8.70 9.31 -5.22
N ASN A 275 -8.31 10.33 -5.99
CA ASN A 275 -7.91 10.15 -7.38
C ASN A 275 -6.37 10.19 -7.47
N LEU A 276 -5.77 9.00 -7.45
CA LEU A 276 -4.32 8.86 -7.58
C LEU A 276 -3.85 9.12 -9.02
N GLY A 277 -4.73 9.00 -10.03
CA GLY A 277 -4.38 9.16 -11.44
C GLY A 277 -3.99 10.58 -11.82
N VAL A 278 -4.61 11.59 -11.20
CA VAL A 278 -4.19 12.99 -11.37
C VAL A 278 -2.78 13.19 -10.80
N LEU A 279 -2.50 12.64 -9.61
CA LEU A 279 -1.17 12.74 -9.01
C LEU A 279 -0.09 12.03 -9.84
N TYR A 280 -0.38 10.85 -10.39
CA TYR A 280 0.52 10.18 -11.33
C TYR A 280 0.81 11.05 -12.55
N ARG A 281 -0.21 11.65 -13.17
CA ARG A 281 -0.03 12.52 -14.34
C ARG A 281 0.80 13.76 -14.03
N ILE A 282 0.58 14.40 -12.89
CA ILE A 282 1.38 15.54 -12.44
C ILE A 282 2.83 15.11 -12.23
N ALA A 283 3.08 14.02 -11.49
CA ALA A 283 4.43 13.52 -11.22
C ALA A 283 5.17 13.18 -12.53
N LEU A 284 4.53 12.47 -13.46
CA LEU A 284 5.12 12.13 -14.76
C LEU A 284 5.43 13.36 -15.63
N SER A 285 4.58 14.40 -15.57
CA SER A 285 4.79 15.62 -16.34
C SER A 285 5.96 16.44 -15.81
N VAL A 286 6.07 16.58 -14.48
CA VAL A 286 7.23 17.22 -13.82
C VAL A 286 8.51 16.45 -14.13
N TRP A 287 8.43 15.12 -14.17
CA TRP A 287 9.56 14.28 -14.52
C TRP A 287 10.02 14.42 -15.97
N ALA A 288 9.08 14.43 -16.91
CA ALA A 288 9.38 14.66 -18.32
C ALA A 288 10.02 16.04 -18.52
N LEU A 289 9.53 17.07 -17.81
CA LEU A 289 10.13 18.40 -17.81
C LEU A 289 11.58 18.37 -17.30
N ALA A 290 11.87 17.59 -16.24
CA ALA A 290 13.23 17.43 -15.75
C ALA A 290 14.18 16.91 -16.85
N PHE A 291 13.78 15.89 -17.61
CA PHE A 291 14.57 15.38 -18.75
C PHE A 291 14.78 16.41 -19.86
N VAL A 292 13.75 17.18 -20.19
CA VAL A 292 13.86 18.27 -21.17
C VAL A 292 14.88 19.31 -20.69
N LEU A 293 14.90 19.63 -19.40
CA LEU A 293 15.85 20.58 -18.83
C LEU A 293 17.30 20.06 -18.82
N ILE A 294 17.53 18.74 -18.66
CA ILE A 294 18.86 18.13 -18.88
C ILE A 294 19.36 18.44 -20.28
N ALA A 295 18.50 18.25 -21.29
CA ALA A 295 18.86 18.44 -22.68
C ALA A 295 19.07 19.92 -23.06
N LEU A 296 18.35 20.85 -22.42
CA LEU A 296 18.35 22.27 -22.79
C LEU A 296 19.39 23.13 -22.04
N VAL A 297 19.59 22.88 -20.74
CA VAL A 297 20.30 23.81 -19.85
C VAL A 297 21.77 23.41 -19.65
N GLY A 298 22.17 22.22 -20.08
CA GLY A 298 23.52 21.69 -19.89
C GLY A 298 23.84 21.39 -18.41
N GLN A 299 25.10 21.05 -18.13
CA GLN A 299 25.54 20.54 -16.81
C GLN A 299 25.48 21.56 -15.66
N GLY A 300 25.37 22.86 -15.95
CA GLY A 300 25.47 23.93 -14.96
C GLY A 300 24.36 23.94 -13.89
N ASN A 301 23.26 23.19 -14.09
CA ASN A 301 22.12 23.12 -13.18
C ASN A 301 21.78 21.67 -12.75
N ALA A 302 22.76 20.76 -12.74
CA ALA A 302 22.56 19.36 -12.39
C ALA A 302 21.83 19.15 -11.05
N TRP A 303 22.10 19.98 -10.04
CA TRP A 303 21.43 19.92 -8.73
C TRP A 303 19.90 20.09 -8.83
N ALA A 304 19.44 21.09 -9.59
CA ALA A 304 18.03 21.41 -9.72
C ALA A 304 17.31 20.31 -10.50
N VAL A 305 17.97 19.81 -11.55
CA VAL A 305 17.40 18.76 -12.39
C VAL A 305 17.34 17.43 -11.64
N PHE A 306 18.40 17.09 -10.90
CA PHE A 306 18.40 15.94 -10.00
C PHE A 306 17.30 16.06 -8.95
N PHE A 307 17.16 17.21 -8.30
CA PHE A 307 16.10 17.47 -7.33
C PHE A 307 14.70 17.23 -7.91
N MET A 308 14.39 17.83 -9.07
CA MET A 308 13.08 17.66 -9.71
C MET A 308 12.79 16.21 -10.08
N ALA A 309 13.79 15.51 -10.62
CA ALA A 309 13.63 14.14 -11.06
C ALA A 309 13.55 13.15 -9.89
N SER A 310 14.37 13.34 -8.86
CA SER A 310 14.31 12.58 -7.60
C SER A 310 13.01 12.86 -6.84
N LEU A 311 12.52 14.10 -6.83
CA LEU A 311 11.21 14.42 -6.23
C LEU A 311 10.09 13.67 -6.94
N SER A 312 10.13 13.66 -8.28
CA SER A 312 9.14 12.96 -9.10
C SER A 312 9.19 11.45 -8.89
N SER A 313 10.38 10.84 -8.79
CA SER A 313 10.52 9.40 -8.55
C SER A 313 10.06 9.00 -7.14
N VAL A 314 10.38 9.79 -6.11
CA VAL A 314 9.91 9.54 -4.73
C VAL A 314 8.39 9.68 -4.65
N LEU A 315 7.81 10.71 -5.26
CA LEU A 315 6.35 10.87 -5.33
C LEU A 315 5.70 9.68 -6.04
N PHE A 316 6.30 9.22 -7.14
CA PHE A 316 5.80 8.06 -7.88
C PHE A 316 5.87 6.77 -7.05
N GLU A 317 6.94 6.56 -6.28
CA GLU A 317 7.08 5.40 -5.40
C GLU A 317 6.06 5.44 -4.24
N VAL A 318 5.86 6.61 -3.63
CA VAL A 318 4.82 6.83 -2.61
C VAL A 318 3.42 6.52 -3.18
N LEU A 319 3.12 6.99 -4.39
CA LEU A 319 1.88 6.68 -5.10
C LEU A 319 1.74 5.19 -5.41
N THR A 320 2.83 4.55 -5.80
CA THR A 320 2.86 3.11 -6.11
C THR A 320 2.56 2.29 -4.87
N TRP A 321 3.19 2.62 -3.74
CA TRP A 321 2.92 1.96 -2.46
C TRP A 321 1.46 2.12 -2.04
N ALA A 322 0.92 3.34 -2.11
CA ALA A 322 -0.47 3.62 -1.77
C ALA A 322 -1.46 2.86 -2.69
N LEU A 323 -1.17 2.82 -3.99
CA LEU A 323 -1.97 2.08 -4.97
C LEU A 323 -1.99 0.58 -4.68
N LEU A 324 -0.83 -0.03 -4.43
CA LEU A 324 -0.73 -1.46 -4.14
C LEU A 324 -1.42 -1.82 -2.82
N ALA A 325 -1.27 -0.98 -1.78
CA ALA A 325 -1.96 -1.14 -0.51
C ALA A 325 -3.49 -1.10 -0.70
N GLU A 326 -3.98 -0.16 -1.50
CA GLU A 326 -5.41 -0.01 -1.77
C GLU A 326 -5.98 -1.17 -2.60
N ILE A 327 -5.27 -1.63 -3.63
CA ILE A 327 -5.66 -2.81 -4.39
C ILE A 327 -5.70 -4.05 -3.48
N ALA A 328 -4.69 -4.24 -2.64
CA ALA A 328 -4.62 -5.36 -1.71
C ALA A 328 -5.74 -5.34 -0.65
N ARG A 329 -6.28 -4.15 -0.35
CA ARG A 329 -7.39 -3.95 0.58
C ARG A 329 -8.77 -4.15 -0.06
N THR A 330 -8.96 -3.61 -1.27
CA THR A 330 -10.27 -3.54 -1.94
C THR A 330 -10.60 -4.77 -2.77
N THR A 331 -9.60 -5.59 -3.07
CA THR A 331 -9.76 -6.79 -3.91
C THR A 331 -9.62 -8.07 -3.08
N HIS A 332 -10.09 -9.18 -3.64
CA HIS A 332 -10.01 -10.50 -3.00
C HIS A 332 -8.63 -11.16 -3.18
N PHE A 333 -7.72 -10.54 -3.92
CA PHE A 333 -6.41 -11.13 -4.20
C PHE A 333 -5.52 -11.13 -2.96
N SER A 334 -4.61 -12.10 -2.88
CA SER A 334 -3.62 -12.14 -1.81
C SER A 334 -2.77 -10.85 -1.82
N PRO A 335 -2.63 -10.13 -0.70
CA PRO A 335 -1.75 -8.96 -0.62
C PRO A 335 -0.32 -9.28 -1.03
N LEU A 336 0.17 -10.48 -0.70
CA LEU A 336 1.49 -10.94 -1.11
C LEU A 336 1.63 -10.97 -2.64
N LEU A 337 0.60 -11.43 -3.36
CA LEU A 337 0.61 -11.49 -4.81
C LEU A 337 0.57 -10.08 -5.42
N VAL A 338 -0.31 -9.20 -4.90
CA VAL A 338 -0.44 -7.81 -5.38
C VAL A 338 0.89 -7.06 -5.24
N PHE A 339 1.51 -7.11 -4.06
CA PHE A 339 2.80 -6.45 -3.82
C PHE A 339 3.94 -7.10 -4.60
N ALA A 340 3.97 -8.44 -4.73
CA ALA A 340 5.00 -9.12 -5.53
C ALA A 340 4.93 -8.70 -7.00
N MET A 341 3.75 -8.65 -7.61
CA MET A 341 3.58 -8.22 -8.99
C MET A 341 3.90 -6.74 -9.18
N GLY A 342 3.43 -5.87 -8.28
CA GLY A 342 3.73 -4.44 -8.33
C GLY A 342 5.22 -4.14 -8.18
N ARG A 343 5.88 -4.73 -7.18
CA ARG A 343 7.32 -4.55 -6.96
C ARG A 343 8.14 -5.16 -8.10
N LEU A 344 7.73 -6.29 -8.67
CA LEU A 344 8.39 -6.86 -9.86
C LEU A 344 8.36 -5.87 -11.04
N ALA A 345 7.21 -5.24 -11.31
CA ALA A 345 7.08 -4.27 -12.39
C ALA A 345 7.94 -3.01 -12.17
N VAL A 346 8.01 -2.52 -10.93
CA VAL A 346 8.89 -1.40 -10.54
C VAL A 346 10.35 -1.75 -10.81
N HIS A 347 10.86 -2.87 -10.28
CA HIS A 347 12.28 -3.23 -10.44
C HIS A 347 12.60 -3.58 -11.90
N ALA A 348 11.69 -4.22 -12.63
CA ALA A 348 11.86 -4.47 -14.06
C ALA A 348 12.05 -3.14 -14.82
N GLY A 349 11.27 -2.11 -14.48
CA GLY A 349 11.45 -0.77 -15.03
C GLY A 349 12.82 -0.20 -14.73
N ILE A 350 13.20 -0.12 -13.45
CA ILE A 350 14.49 0.48 -13.05
C ILE A 350 15.66 -0.27 -13.70
N VAL A 351 15.72 -1.60 -13.59
CA VAL A 351 16.83 -2.40 -14.13
C VAL A 351 16.93 -2.27 -15.64
N THR A 352 15.80 -2.31 -16.38
CA THR A 352 15.84 -2.13 -17.84
C THR A 352 16.29 -0.72 -18.23
N GLY A 353 15.91 0.30 -17.46
CA GLY A 353 16.39 1.67 -17.62
C GLY A 353 17.90 1.81 -17.39
N GLU A 354 18.40 1.25 -16.29
CA GLU A 354 19.84 1.25 -15.95
C GLU A 354 20.65 0.53 -17.03
N LEU A 355 20.23 -0.67 -17.44
CA LEU A 355 20.90 -1.43 -18.50
C LEU A 355 20.87 -0.69 -19.85
N ALA A 356 19.76 -0.03 -20.20
CA ALA A 356 19.69 0.79 -21.40
C ALA A 356 20.65 1.99 -21.32
N ALA A 357 20.70 2.69 -20.18
CA ALA A 357 21.64 3.79 -20.00
C ALA A 357 23.09 3.32 -20.06
N PHE A 358 23.43 2.15 -19.51
CA PHE A 358 24.77 1.56 -19.67
C PHE A 358 25.10 1.22 -21.13
N ALA A 359 24.12 0.73 -21.90
CA ALA A 359 24.31 0.43 -23.32
C ALA A 359 24.49 1.70 -24.18
N PHE A 360 23.91 2.82 -23.75
CA PHE A 360 23.91 4.10 -24.47
C PHE A 360 24.53 5.26 -23.66
N VAL A 361 25.59 4.98 -22.87
CA VAL A 361 26.24 6.00 -22.01
C VAL A 361 26.70 7.22 -22.82
N GLY A 362 27.12 7.01 -24.06
CA GLY A 362 27.61 8.08 -24.95
C GLY A 362 26.52 8.99 -25.55
N ASP A 363 25.23 8.66 -25.40
CA ASP A 363 24.13 9.41 -26.04
C ASP A 363 22.99 9.71 -25.04
N VAL A 364 23.32 10.57 -24.07
CA VAL A 364 22.39 11.06 -23.04
C VAL A 364 21.16 11.72 -23.68
N THR A 365 21.33 12.41 -24.80
CA THR A 365 20.26 13.11 -25.50
C THR A 365 19.26 12.13 -26.09
N ALA A 366 19.70 11.06 -26.78
CA ALA A 366 18.80 10.03 -27.30
C ALA A 366 18.03 9.31 -26.19
N PHE A 367 18.68 9.00 -25.06
CA PHE A 367 17.98 8.44 -23.91
C PHE A 367 16.95 9.42 -23.34
N ALA A 368 17.31 10.69 -23.13
CA ALA A 368 16.39 11.69 -22.60
C ALA A 368 15.16 11.87 -23.49
N VAL A 369 15.34 11.93 -24.82
CA VAL A 369 14.21 11.99 -25.78
C VAL A 369 13.32 10.75 -25.67
N THR A 370 13.92 9.56 -25.58
CA THR A 370 13.19 8.30 -25.41
C THR A 370 12.41 8.29 -24.10
N ALA A 371 13.05 8.68 -22.99
CA ALA A 371 12.44 8.76 -21.67
C ALA A 371 11.27 9.74 -21.64
N VAL A 372 11.41 10.93 -22.25
CA VAL A 372 10.32 11.91 -22.38
C VAL A 372 9.14 11.32 -23.15
N PHE A 373 9.40 10.69 -24.30
CA PHE A 373 8.34 10.06 -25.09
C PHE A 373 7.61 8.98 -24.29
N VAL A 374 8.37 8.10 -23.61
CA VAL A 374 7.83 7.03 -22.75
C VAL A 374 6.99 7.60 -21.59
N LEU A 375 7.46 8.66 -20.93
CA LEU A 375 6.75 9.32 -19.83
C LEU A 375 5.45 10.01 -20.30
N VAL A 376 5.48 10.70 -21.44
CA VAL A 376 4.30 11.37 -22.02
C VAL A 376 3.24 10.34 -22.43
N VAL A 377 3.65 9.25 -23.09
CA VAL A 377 2.74 8.15 -23.44
C VAL A 377 2.17 7.50 -22.17
N SER A 378 3.00 7.29 -21.14
CA SER A 378 2.54 6.74 -19.86
C SER A 378 1.52 7.67 -19.18
N ALA A 379 1.78 8.98 -19.12
CA ALA A 379 0.87 9.96 -18.55
C ALA A 379 -0.49 9.98 -19.25
N GLY A 380 -0.52 9.80 -20.58
CA GLY A 380 -1.75 9.75 -21.37
C GLY A 380 -2.51 8.42 -21.28
N PHE A 381 -1.81 7.29 -21.18
CA PHE A 381 -2.40 5.96 -21.41
C PHE A 381 -2.36 4.98 -20.24
N THR A 382 -1.47 5.10 -19.26
CA THR A 382 -1.28 4.04 -18.27
C THR A 382 -2.08 4.25 -16.98
N PHE A 383 -2.40 5.51 -16.63
CA PHE A 383 -3.11 5.89 -15.40
C PHE A 383 -4.47 6.56 -15.69
N ALA A 384 -5.36 5.85 -16.37
CA ALA A 384 -6.72 6.33 -16.62
C ALA A 384 -7.53 6.41 -15.31
N ASP A 385 -8.39 7.42 -15.17
CA ASP A 385 -9.12 7.70 -13.93
C ASP A 385 -9.89 6.48 -13.38
N ARG A 386 -10.39 5.59 -14.25
CA ARG A 386 -11.09 4.36 -13.84
C ARG A 386 -10.20 3.36 -13.07
N ASP A 387 -8.91 3.35 -13.35
CA ASP A 387 -7.93 2.37 -12.85
C ASP A 387 -7.22 2.89 -11.58
N THR A 388 -7.43 4.17 -11.23
CA THR A 388 -6.71 4.89 -10.15
C THR A 388 -7.61 5.76 -9.25
N THR A 389 -8.92 5.81 -9.51
CA THR A 389 -9.89 6.53 -8.68
C THR A 389 -10.58 5.57 -7.74
N PHE A 390 -10.35 5.75 -6.45
CA PHE A 390 -10.97 4.94 -5.40
C PHE A 390 -12.08 5.75 -4.75
N ALA A 391 -13.31 5.24 -4.86
CA ALA A 391 -14.44 5.76 -4.09
C ALA A 391 -14.38 5.16 -2.69
N PHE A 392 -14.43 6.00 -1.65
CA PHE A 392 -14.50 5.51 -0.28
C PHE A 392 -15.90 4.93 -0.04
N GLU A 393 -16.09 3.64 -0.30
CA GLU A 393 -17.28 2.95 0.21
C GLU A 393 -17.20 2.93 1.73
N SER A 394 -18.30 3.34 2.38
CA SER A 394 -18.42 3.32 3.83
C SER A 394 -18.27 1.89 4.36
N PRO A 395 -17.75 1.70 5.60
CA PRO A 395 -17.52 0.37 6.16
C PRO A 395 -18.77 -0.50 6.05
N THR A 396 -18.57 -1.77 5.71
CA THR A 396 -19.67 -2.73 5.60
C THR A 396 -20.39 -2.88 6.97
N PRO A 397 -21.69 -3.22 7.02
CA PRO A 397 -22.41 -3.41 8.29
C PRO A 397 -21.71 -4.41 9.24
N THR A 398 -21.01 -5.39 8.67
CA THR A 398 -20.16 -6.36 9.39
C THR A 398 -18.86 -5.76 9.94
N GLU A 399 -18.28 -4.74 9.29
CA GLU A 399 -17.17 -3.95 9.82
C GLU A 399 -17.64 -2.98 10.91
N LEU A 400 -18.79 -2.31 10.72
CA LEU A 400 -19.41 -1.48 11.75
C LEU A 400 -19.77 -2.28 13.00
N ALA A 401 -20.36 -3.46 12.84
CA ALA A 401 -20.66 -4.36 13.95
C ALA A 401 -19.38 -4.83 14.67
N ARG A 402 -18.28 -5.04 13.94
CA ARG A 402 -16.97 -5.35 14.55
C ARG A 402 -16.38 -4.16 15.31
N LEU A 403 -16.48 -2.96 14.74
CA LEU A 403 -15.97 -1.74 15.38
C LEU A 403 -16.80 -1.38 16.62
N ALA A 404 -18.11 -1.59 16.58
CA ALA A 404 -19.00 -1.48 17.73
C ALA A 404 -18.66 -2.52 18.81
N ALA A 405 -18.48 -3.79 18.44
CA ALA A 405 -18.10 -4.84 19.39
C ALA A 405 -16.71 -4.65 20.01
N LEU A 406 -15.80 -3.95 19.33
CA LEU A 406 -14.50 -3.55 19.87
C LEU A 406 -14.60 -2.32 20.80
N GLY A 407 -15.54 -1.41 20.53
CA GLY A 407 -15.86 -0.29 21.40
C GLY A 407 -16.55 -0.70 22.70
N GLU A 408 -17.47 -1.67 22.64
CA GLU A 408 -18.18 -2.20 23.81
C GLU A 408 -17.24 -2.94 24.76
N LYS A 409 -16.28 -3.72 24.24
CA LYS A 409 -15.26 -4.39 25.06
C LYS A 409 -14.23 -3.45 25.69
N GLY A 410 -14.06 -2.25 25.14
CA GLY A 410 -13.23 -1.20 25.72
C GLY A 410 -13.96 -0.40 26.81
N ALA A 411 -15.29 -0.36 26.76
CA ALA A 411 -16.14 0.34 27.72
C ALA A 411 -16.53 -0.53 28.92
N SER A 412 -16.56 -1.86 28.79
CA SER A 412 -16.93 -2.79 29.87
C SER A 412 -15.77 -3.24 30.76
N GLY A 413 -14.60 -2.60 30.66
CA GLY A 413 -13.36 -3.00 31.36
C GLY A 413 -12.83 -1.99 32.37
N GLY A 414 -13.56 -0.90 32.62
CA GLY A 414 -13.21 0.10 33.63
C GLY A 414 -14.40 0.34 34.54
N GLU A 415 -14.16 0.22 35.85
CA GLU A 415 -15.06 0.50 36.97
C GLU A 415 -15.99 -0.63 37.40
N SER A 416 -15.48 -1.47 38.31
CA SER A 416 -16.13 -1.64 39.62
C SER A 416 -15.09 -2.12 40.63
N GLY A 417 -14.66 -1.20 41.49
CA GLY A 417 -13.98 -1.54 42.73
C GLY A 417 -14.98 -2.17 43.71
N ASP A 418 -14.46 -3.19 44.39
CA ASP A 418 -14.69 -3.55 45.80
C ASP A 418 -16.12 -3.57 46.36
N GLU A 419 -16.63 -4.77 46.63
CA GLU A 419 -17.18 -5.11 47.94
C GLU A 419 -17.23 -6.64 48.10
N GLY A 420 -16.42 -7.15 49.03
CA GLY A 420 -16.41 -8.55 49.43
C GLY A 420 -17.59 -8.88 50.36
N GLY A 421 -18.33 -9.92 50.01
CA GLY A 421 -19.39 -10.50 50.82
C GLY A 421 -19.31 -12.02 50.82
N ALA A 422 -19.28 -12.59 52.02
CA ALA A 422 -19.09 -14.00 52.33
C ALA A 422 -20.32 -14.89 52.00
N ALA A 423 -20.03 -16.19 51.93
CA ALA A 423 -20.84 -17.41 52.05
C ALA A 423 -22.36 -17.31 52.32
N GLU A 424 -23.16 -18.12 51.60
CA GLU A 424 -23.81 -19.35 52.12
C GLU A 424 -24.80 -19.99 51.11
N GLY A 425 -24.82 -21.33 51.08
CA GLY A 425 -26.07 -22.11 51.23
C GLY A 425 -26.97 -22.42 50.01
N GLY A 426 -27.02 -23.71 49.64
CA GLY A 426 -28.29 -24.44 49.74
C GLY A 426 -29.17 -24.69 48.50
N VAL A 427 -28.94 -25.84 47.83
CA VAL A 427 -29.91 -26.93 47.50
C VAL A 427 -31.30 -26.60 46.92
N GLY A 428 -31.64 -27.25 45.78
CA GLY A 428 -32.91 -28.01 45.66
C GLY A 428 -33.72 -27.94 44.36
N GLY A 429 -34.00 -29.12 43.76
CA GLY A 429 -35.17 -29.43 42.91
C GLY A 429 -34.94 -29.40 41.38
N VAL A 430 -34.73 -30.52 40.66
CA VAL A 430 -35.68 -31.58 40.21
C VAL A 430 -36.83 -31.02 39.33
N ARG A 431 -37.30 -31.56 38.20
CA ARG A 431 -36.92 -32.52 37.12
C ARG A 431 -38.16 -32.59 36.19
N ALA A 432 -37.96 -32.85 34.88
CA ALA A 432 -38.92 -33.41 33.89
C ALA A 432 -40.13 -32.54 33.50
N SER A 433 -40.50 -32.44 32.21
CA SER A 433 -41.18 -33.52 31.48
C SER A 433 -41.18 -33.31 29.95
N LYS A 434 -41.20 -34.44 29.24
CA LYS A 434 -41.23 -34.67 27.78
C LYS A 434 -42.64 -35.14 27.36
N GLY A 435 -43.00 -34.92 26.09
CA GLY A 435 -44.02 -35.66 25.31
C GLY A 435 -44.78 -34.74 24.35
N SER A 436 -44.54 -34.73 23.02
CA SER A 436 -44.96 -35.71 21.98
C SER A 436 -46.49 -35.78 21.81
N GLY A 437 -47.14 -35.58 20.66
CA GLY A 437 -46.75 -35.32 19.27
C GLY A 437 -47.97 -35.28 18.31
N VAL A 438 -47.70 -35.21 16.99
CA VAL A 438 -48.56 -35.52 15.79
C VAL A 438 -49.43 -34.35 15.25
N ALA A 439 -49.51 -33.98 13.95
CA ALA A 439 -49.19 -34.62 12.66
C ALA A 439 -48.90 -33.62 11.50
N ALA A 440 -48.14 -34.12 10.51
CA ALA A 440 -48.18 -33.96 9.05
C ALA A 440 -48.37 -32.57 8.36
N GLY A 441 -47.39 -32.22 7.52
CA GLY A 441 -47.52 -31.26 6.42
C GLY A 441 -46.17 -31.01 5.73
N ALA A 442 -46.08 -31.35 4.45
CA ALA A 442 -44.86 -31.30 3.63
C ALA A 442 -44.24 -29.88 3.53
N SER A 443 -42.90 -29.78 3.43
CA SER A 443 -42.27 -28.64 2.76
C SER A 443 -40.82 -28.92 2.32
N SER A 444 -40.59 -28.64 1.04
CA SER A 444 -39.31 -28.43 0.37
C SER A 444 -38.52 -27.29 1.02
N VAL A 445 -37.23 -27.52 1.26
CA VAL A 445 -36.31 -26.50 1.78
C VAL A 445 -35.91 -25.56 0.64
N ASP A 446 -36.55 -24.39 0.57
CA ASP A 446 -36.10 -23.23 -0.20
C ASP A 446 -35.41 -22.24 0.76
N VAL A 447 -34.27 -21.70 0.33
CA VAL A 447 -33.41 -20.85 1.17
C VAL A 447 -34.05 -19.47 1.26
N GLY A 448 -34.58 -19.18 2.46
CA GLY A 448 -35.44 -18.04 2.76
C GLY A 448 -34.93 -16.67 2.27
N LEU A 449 -35.75 -16.07 1.41
CA LEU A 449 -35.97 -14.63 1.37
C LEU A 449 -36.41 -14.18 2.78
N VAL A 450 -35.63 -13.32 3.42
CA VAL A 450 -36.16 -12.48 4.50
C VAL A 450 -36.89 -11.33 3.78
N PRO A 451 -38.24 -11.26 3.79
CA PRO A 451 -38.91 -10.08 3.28
C PRO A 451 -38.50 -8.86 4.14
N PRO A 452 -38.34 -7.67 3.54
CA PRO A 452 -38.27 -6.45 4.33
C PRO A 452 -39.50 -6.42 5.25
N SER A 453 -39.33 -6.13 6.54
CA SER A 453 -40.47 -5.90 7.41
C SER A 453 -41.44 -4.92 6.72
N GLU A 454 -42.75 -5.17 6.74
CA GLU A 454 -43.74 -4.40 5.97
C GLU A 454 -43.61 -2.88 6.19
N GLY A 455 -43.10 -2.46 7.35
CA GLY A 455 -42.79 -1.05 7.65
C GLY A 455 -41.61 -0.45 6.86
N LEU A 456 -40.59 -1.22 6.46
CA LEU A 456 -39.44 -0.70 5.72
C LEU A 456 -39.79 -0.37 4.26
N ALA A 457 -40.60 -1.22 3.61
CA ALA A 457 -41.06 -0.97 2.25
C ALA A 457 -41.94 0.28 2.18
N ALA A 458 -42.86 0.45 3.14
CA ALA A 458 -43.70 1.65 3.25
C ALA A 458 -42.89 2.93 3.46
N ARG A 459 -41.81 2.88 4.28
CA ARG A 459 -40.92 4.03 4.50
C ARG A 459 -40.11 4.40 3.26
N ILE A 460 -39.61 3.40 2.53
CA ILE A 460 -38.91 3.61 1.26
C ILE A 460 -39.85 4.32 0.27
N ASP A 461 -41.10 3.90 0.20
CA ASP A 461 -42.10 4.48 -0.69
C ASP A 461 -42.48 5.91 -0.30
N ALA A 462 -42.69 6.16 1.00
CA ALA A 462 -43.00 7.49 1.52
C ALA A 462 -41.87 8.49 1.26
N LEU A 463 -40.61 8.09 1.51
CA LEU A 463 -39.45 8.94 1.26
C LEU A 463 -39.17 9.14 -0.24
N ALA A 464 -39.38 8.11 -1.05
CA ALA A 464 -39.25 8.24 -2.51
C ALA A 464 -40.24 9.27 -3.07
N ALA A 465 -41.48 9.30 -2.54
CA ALA A 465 -42.47 10.31 -2.90
C ALA A 465 -42.10 11.70 -2.36
N ALA A 466 -41.72 11.81 -1.08
CA ALA A 466 -41.38 13.08 -0.44
C ALA A 466 -40.20 13.80 -1.12
N TYR A 467 -39.19 13.03 -1.58
CA TYR A 467 -37.99 13.54 -2.23
C TYR A 467 -38.02 13.40 -3.77
N GLN A 468 -39.18 13.08 -4.35
CA GLN A 468 -39.40 13.04 -5.81
C GLN A 468 -38.35 12.20 -6.55
N LEU A 469 -38.07 11.01 -6.01
CA LEU A 469 -37.21 10.03 -6.70
C LEU A 469 -37.90 9.55 -7.98
N SER A 470 -37.12 9.46 -9.06
CA SER A 470 -37.56 8.76 -10.27
C SER A 470 -37.77 7.27 -9.98
N PRO A 471 -38.53 6.54 -10.83
CA PRO A 471 -38.74 5.11 -10.65
C PRO A 471 -37.43 4.33 -10.51
N ARG A 472 -36.41 4.71 -11.31
CA ARG A 472 -35.10 4.08 -11.26
C ARG A 472 -34.29 4.44 -10.02
N GLU A 473 -34.35 5.69 -9.56
CA GLU A 473 -33.71 6.09 -8.31
C GLU A 473 -34.35 5.41 -7.10
N LYS A 474 -35.68 5.20 -7.10
CA LYS A 474 -36.39 4.45 -6.05
C LYS A 474 -35.88 3.01 -5.95
N GLU A 475 -35.74 2.33 -7.08
CA GLU A 475 -35.19 0.96 -7.15
C GLU A 475 -33.75 0.88 -6.63
N VAL A 476 -32.91 1.83 -7.03
CA VAL A 476 -31.51 1.94 -6.55
C VAL A 476 -31.47 2.28 -5.07
N PHE A 477 -32.29 3.23 -4.61
CA PHE A 477 -32.42 3.65 -3.22
C PHE A 477 -32.80 2.46 -2.32
N ALA A 478 -33.80 1.67 -2.72
CA ALA A 478 -34.24 0.49 -1.98
C ALA A 478 -33.11 -0.53 -1.78
N LEU A 479 -32.34 -0.83 -2.83
CA LEU A 479 -31.17 -1.72 -2.72
C LEU A 479 -30.07 -1.10 -1.85
N TRP A 480 -29.85 0.20 -2.02
CA TRP A 480 -28.81 0.94 -1.32
C TRP A 480 -29.07 1.06 0.19
N VAL A 481 -30.32 1.22 0.64
CA VAL A 481 -30.64 1.30 2.08
C VAL A 481 -30.77 -0.07 2.74
N THR A 482 -31.05 -1.13 1.96
CA THR A 482 -31.18 -2.51 2.46
C THR A 482 -29.85 -3.27 2.56
N GLY A 483 -28.72 -2.60 2.36
CA GLY A 483 -27.40 -3.22 2.55
C GLY A 483 -26.65 -3.60 1.28
N HIS A 484 -27.27 -3.53 0.10
CA HIS A 484 -26.65 -3.98 -1.14
C HIS A 484 -25.61 -2.97 -1.66
N GLY A 485 -24.43 -3.47 -2.01
CA GLY A 485 -23.31 -2.66 -2.52
C GLY A 485 -23.41 -2.36 -4.02
N SER A 486 -22.56 -1.46 -4.51
CA SER A 486 -22.60 -0.97 -5.90
C SER A 486 -22.54 -2.10 -6.94
N LYS A 487 -21.71 -3.12 -6.71
CA LYS A 487 -21.57 -4.29 -7.61
C LYS A 487 -22.88 -5.07 -7.78
N TYR A 488 -23.63 -5.26 -6.69
CA TYR A 488 -24.91 -5.95 -6.74
C TYR A 488 -25.94 -5.16 -7.56
N ILE A 489 -25.95 -3.84 -7.42
CA ILE A 489 -26.84 -2.95 -8.17
C ILE A 489 -26.47 -2.98 -9.66
N GLN A 490 -25.18 -3.00 -10.01
CA GLN A 490 -24.72 -3.13 -11.39
C GLN A 490 -25.21 -4.43 -12.03
N GLU A 491 -25.06 -5.56 -11.33
CA GLU A 491 -25.46 -6.88 -11.82
C GLU A 491 -26.98 -7.00 -11.93
N LYS A 492 -27.73 -6.54 -10.92
CA LYS A 492 -29.20 -6.61 -10.89
C LYS A 492 -29.86 -5.75 -11.97
N PHE A 493 -29.26 -4.60 -12.28
CA PHE A 493 -29.84 -3.63 -13.21
C PHE A 493 -29.16 -3.59 -14.57
N VAL A 494 -28.09 -4.38 -14.77
CA VAL A 494 -27.28 -4.43 -15.99
C VAL A 494 -26.82 -3.02 -16.39
N ILE A 495 -26.25 -2.30 -15.43
CA ILE A 495 -25.78 -0.92 -15.61
C ILE A 495 -24.32 -0.77 -15.18
N SER A 496 -23.63 0.21 -15.76
CA SER A 496 -22.22 0.45 -15.47
C SER A 496 -22.00 0.97 -14.02
N PRO A 497 -20.80 0.77 -13.44
CA PRO A 497 -20.45 1.35 -12.14
C PRO A 497 -20.63 2.88 -12.10
N ALA A 498 -20.33 3.56 -13.21
CA ALA A 498 -20.52 5.00 -13.33
C ALA A 498 -22.00 5.39 -13.26
N THR A 499 -22.88 4.62 -13.90
CA THR A 499 -24.34 4.82 -13.86
C THR A 499 -24.89 4.64 -12.44
N VAL A 500 -24.42 3.62 -11.70
CA VAL A 500 -24.80 3.45 -10.28
C VAL A 500 -24.33 4.63 -9.44
N LYS A 501 -23.08 5.09 -9.63
CA LYS A 501 -22.55 6.27 -8.91
C LYS A 501 -23.39 7.53 -9.19
N THR A 502 -23.82 7.72 -10.43
CA THR A 502 -24.70 8.84 -10.81
C THR A 502 -26.04 8.77 -10.09
N HIS A 503 -26.70 7.61 -10.08
CA HIS A 503 -27.97 7.44 -9.36
C HIS A 503 -27.82 7.67 -7.85
N VAL A 504 -26.77 7.13 -7.22
CA VAL A 504 -26.51 7.34 -5.78
C VAL A 504 -26.23 8.81 -5.46
N ARG A 505 -25.48 9.51 -6.32
CA ARG A 505 -25.25 10.95 -6.18
C ARG A 505 -26.55 11.74 -6.27
N HIS A 506 -27.39 11.47 -7.26
CA HIS A 506 -28.68 12.15 -7.41
C HIS A 506 -29.61 11.88 -6.23
N ILE A 507 -29.60 10.67 -5.67
CA ILE A 507 -30.33 10.35 -4.43
C ILE A 507 -29.80 11.20 -3.26
N TYR A 508 -28.48 11.32 -3.09
CA TYR A 508 -27.89 12.17 -2.05
C TYR A 508 -28.22 13.65 -2.21
N GLU A 509 -28.18 14.16 -3.45
CA GLU A 509 -28.56 15.54 -3.77
C GLU A 509 -30.04 15.80 -3.47
N LYS A 510 -30.94 14.87 -3.83
CA LYS A 510 -32.37 15.01 -3.55
C LYS A 510 -32.70 14.93 -2.06
N PHE A 511 -31.99 14.10 -1.30
CA PHE A 511 -32.20 13.97 0.14
C PHE A 511 -31.47 15.03 0.96
N ASP A 512 -30.63 15.85 0.32
CA ASP A 512 -29.71 16.80 0.97
C ASP A 512 -28.87 16.12 2.06
N VAL A 513 -28.20 15.04 1.68
CA VAL A 513 -27.33 14.27 2.57
C VAL A 513 -25.98 14.04 1.93
N HIS A 514 -24.93 13.95 2.75
CA HIS A 514 -23.56 13.81 2.27
C HIS A 514 -23.02 12.38 2.38
N ASN A 515 -23.76 11.49 3.04
CA ASN A 515 -23.36 10.10 3.20
C ASN A 515 -24.54 9.16 3.45
N ARG A 516 -24.28 7.85 3.36
CA ARG A 516 -25.27 6.80 3.59
C ARG A 516 -25.80 6.79 5.02
N ALA A 517 -25.00 7.17 6.02
CA ALA A 517 -25.47 7.18 7.41
C ALA A 517 -26.53 8.26 7.66
N GLU A 518 -26.36 9.45 7.07
CA GLU A 518 -27.38 10.50 7.07
C GLU A 518 -28.64 10.09 6.30
N LEU A 519 -28.47 9.37 5.18
CA LEU A 519 -29.59 8.81 4.43
C LEU A 519 -30.35 7.74 5.26
N MET A 520 -29.64 6.88 5.99
CA MET A 520 -30.23 5.89 6.89
C MET A 520 -30.91 6.56 8.08
N ARG A 521 -30.34 7.65 8.62
CA ARG A 521 -30.96 8.42 9.69
C ARG A 521 -32.30 9.03 9.25
N LYS A 522 -32.38 9.58 8.04
CA LYS A 522 -33.67 10.04 7.46
C LYS A 522 -34.68 8.89 7.30
N LEU A 523 -34.21 7.68 7.00
CA LEU A 523 -35.05 6.48 6.92
C LEU A 523 -35.55 5.99 8.30
N GLU A 524 -34.78 6.21 9.36
CA GLU A 524 -35.15 5.90 10.74
C GLU A 524 -36.06 6.96 11.38
N GLU A 525 -35.87 8.23 11.00
CA GLU A 525 -36.66 9.40 11.42
C GLU A 525 -38.05 9.45 10.75
N ALA A 526 -38.19 8.86 9.56
CA ALA A 526 -39.47 8.64 8.90
C ALA A 526 -40.26 7.52 9.62
N ARG A 527 -40.90 7.87 10.74
CA ARG A 527 -41.76 6.98 11.53
C ARG A 527 -43.21 7.03 11.09
#